data_AF-A0A328TSK0-F1
#
_entry.id   AF-A0A328TSK0-F1
#
_cell.length_a   1.000
_cell.length_b   1.000
_cell.length_c   1.000
_cell.angle_alpha   90.00
_cell.angle_beta   90.00
_cell.angle_gamma   90.00
#
_symmetry.space_group_name_H-M   'P 1'
#
loop_
_entity.id
_entity.type
_entity.pdbx_description
1 polymer ?
#
loop_
_entity_poly.entity_id
_entity_poly.type
_entity_poly.pdbx_seq_one_letter_code
_entity_poly.pdbx_strand_id
1 'polypeptide(L)'
;MVREWNVSLIKLDTAVAQLLGDDPYENEHAMRGLERLIAECRKINPALLVINHRASYSPYILTILDSTLWEGRETYPDVHMVNHDKPRLFTRYAQHGFGEPTYFGVYSELLEDCGICINGDVAGWADETVIHAFGRSLMLSPEAYGTLFLLNEAELTAFGRLLRLADEFRASRTQTKFDSSLNMYIHRHGASRALLCIMNDSWDKACKEIAVDEVLNPGAKRVKAVMRYPWRLDGELPSAIVSSGGKLRVELHPFGVALVELVPAESDCDEGCEAVLSTLLADRMSSASICLGRFERELLDAASEGAAERTKFALRSDPAEEQLLQRLAPSAYPEITAVREAFRDKIKKLHGIAANAWDGDDQTAWGDPWHWKHLDNIWRIDLGEPIDASGIEITLSQRSPGGVFEEDEGRRLADPVLIEASADGLSWVPCHAVVFRERQGFHRSFTSLIAGDFPALGAKVRYVRMHVSGVLVQNISIKERKNGQPVEADRSQWRGNNLLTARKPVQLYANSFTIEQAYDGSYLAVVCRLPEGVKVPLMQEVAVAWLSVEGGEELPLIDASPTFPLHGWEWNTLHEGNAWVLRMPVRPEWQGKTAELRLAWYGPSFGSKMPAQDAEPQVTGYIVTTANGEWMEG
;
A
#
# COMPACT_ATOMS: atom_id res chain seq x y z
N MET A 1 0.06 -36.79 6.99
CA MET A 1 0.19 -35.36 7.42
C MET A 1 0.35 -35.22 8.92
N VAL A 2 -0.69 -35.15 9.77
CA VAL A 2 -0.51 -34.85 11.23
C VAL A 2 0.51 -35.76 11.91
N ARG A 3 0.38 -37.08 11.76
CA ARG A 3 1.33 -38.05 12.34
C ARG A 3 2.72 -37.99 11.71
N GLU A 4 2.75 -37.87 10.38
CA GLU A 4 3.96 -38.08 9.59
C GLU A 4 4.87 -36.85 9.59
N TRP A 5 4.27 -35.66 9.56
CA TRP A 5 4.96 -34.37 9.46
C TRP A 5 4.86 -33.55 10.74
N ASN A 6 4.30 -34.14 11.81
CA ASN A 6 4.12 -33.49 13.11
C ASN A 6 3.43 -32.11 13.02
N VAL A 7 2.31 -32.07 12.30
CA VAL A 7 1.55 -30.83 12.09
C VAL A 7 0.90 -30.39 13.41
N SER A 8 1.12 -29.12 13.79
CA SER A 8 0.55 -28.51 15.00
C SER A 8 -0.48 -27.42 14.73
N LEU A 9 -0.66 -27.00 13.48
CA LEU A 9 -1.68 -26.03 13.08
C LEU A 9 -2.28 -26.43 11.73
N ILE A 10 -3.61 -26.42 11.64
CA ILE A 10 -4.37 -26.54 10.39
C ILE A 10 -5.18 -25.26 10.20
N LYS A 11 -4.94 -24.58 9.07
CA LYS A 11 -5.75 -23.45 8.60
C LYS A 11 -6.78 -23.96 7.58
N LEU A 12 -8.06 -23.76 7.87
CA LEU A 12 -9.16 -24.05 6.97
C LEU A 12 -9.51 -22.79 6.17
N ASP A 13 -9.29 -22.84 4.86
CA ASP A 13 -9.55 -21.72 3.96
C ASP A 13 -10.25 -22.21 2.68
N THR A 14 -11.04 -21.33 2.07
CA THR A 14 -11.80 -21.64 0.85
C THR A 14 -11.54 -20.56 -0.19
N ALA A 15 -10.63 -20.85 -1.12
CA ALA A 15 -10.28 -19.95 -2.22
C ALA A 15 -11.02 -20.27 -3.53
N VAL A 16 -11.63 -21.45 -3.66
CA VAL A 16 -12.12 -21.98 -4.96
C VAL A 16 -13.47 -22.71 -4.91
N ALA A 17 -14.04 -23.00 -3.74
CA ALA A 17 -15.40 -23.52 -3.63
C ALA A 17 -15.96 -23.31 -2.21
N GLN A 18 -17.26 -23.05 -2.12
CA GLN A 18 -17.98 -23.03 -0.86
C GLN A 18 -18.14 -24.48 -0.38
N LEU A 19 -17.66 -24.79 0.83
CA LEU A 19 -17.75 -26.14 1.41
C LEU A 19 -19.21 -26.57 1.64
N LEU A 20 -20.11 -25.59 1.71
CA LEU A 20 -21.52 -25.75 2.00
C LEU A 20 -22.36 -25.26 0.82
N GLY A 21 -23.33 -26.06 0.40
CA GLY A 21 -24.32 -25.72 -0.63
C GLY A 21 -25.68 -25.35 -0.04
N ASP A 22 -26.73 -25.37 -0.87
CA ASP A 22 -28.10 -25.05 -0.43
C ASP A 22 -28.78 -26.20 0.34
N ASP A 23 -28.23 -27.42 0.30
CA ASP A 23 -28.79 -28.57 1.01
C ASP A 23 -28.30 -28.65 2.46
N PRO A 24 -29.17 -28.42 3.47
CA PRO A 24 -28.78 -28.46 4.87
C PRO A 24 -28.30 -29.85 5.35
N TYR A 25 -28.75 -30.94 4.73
CA TYR A 25 -28.33 -32.30 5.10
C TYR A 25 -26.93 -32.62 4.60
N GLU A 26 -26.60 -32.23 3.37
CA GLU A 26 -25.24 -32.38 2.83
C GLU A 26 -24.25 -31.54 3.65
N ASN A 27 -24.66 -30.32 4.02
CA ASN A 27 -23.89 -29.42 4.87
C ASN A 27 -23.61 -30.04 6.26
N GLU A 28 -24.65 -30.57 6.93
CA GLU A 28 -24.47 -31.23 8.23
C GLU A 28 -23.57 -32.47 8.11
N HIS A 29 -23.75 -33.28 7.05
CA HIS A 29 -22.95 -34.47 6.82
C HIS A 29 -21.47 -34.13 6.62
N ALA A 30 -21.17 -33.11 5.82
CA ALA A 30 -19.81 -32.61 5.59
C ALA A 30 -19.18 -32.10 6.89
N MET A 31 -19.91 -31.31 7.69
CA MET A 31 -19.42 -30.79 8.96
C MET A 31 -19.13 -31.89 9.99
N ARG A 32 -19.99 -32.91 10.09
CA ARG A 32 -19.73 -34.09 10.94
C ARG A 32 -18.56 -34.93 10.44
N GLY A 33 -18.32 -34.95 9.13
CA GLY A 33 -17.13 -35.54 8.53
C GLY A 33 -15.86 -34.83 9.01
N LEU A 34 -15.85 -33.50 8.91
CA LEU A 34 -14.75 -32.65 9.36
C LEU A 34 -14.49 -32.80 10.88
N GLU A 35 -15.53 -32.76 11.71
CA GLU A 35 -15.42 -32.94 13.16
C GLU A 35 -14.73 -34.27 13.51
N ARG A 36 -15.17 -35.37 12.90
CA ARG A 36 -14.56 -36.69 13.14
C ARG A 36 -13.11 -36.73 12.69
N LEU A 37 -12.79 -36.12 11.55
CA LEU A 37 -11.41 -36.01 11.06
C LEU A 37 -10.53 -35.26 12.07
N ILE A 38 -10.96 -34.08 12.52
CA ILE A 38 -10.22 -33.28 13.50
C ILE A 38 -10.08 -34.01 14.84
N ALA A 39 -11.12 -34.73 15.29
CA ALA A 39 -11.05 -35.54 16.49
C ALA A 39 -9.99 -36.66 16.37
N GLU A 40 -9.91 -37.37 15.25
CA GLU A 40 -8.83 -38.35 15.01
C GLU A 40 -7.45 -37.69 14.92
N CYS A 41 -7.35 -36.50 14.32
CA CYS A 41 -6.10 -35.73 14.32
C CYS A 41 -5.66 -35.35 15.73
N ARG A 42 -6.59 -34.92 16.60
CA ARG A 42 -6.30 -34.57 18.00
C ARG A 42 -5.95 -35.78 18.88
N LYS A 43 -6.39 -36.99 18.52
CA LYS A 43 -5.88 -38.23 19.16
C LYS A 43 -4.40 -38.46 18.87
N ILE A 44 -3.92 -38.02 17.70
CA ILE A 44 -2.51 -38.13 17.30
C ILE A 44 -1.70 -36.98 17.90
N ASN A 45 -2.21 -35.75 17.81
CA ASN A 45 -1.59 -34.55 18.39
C ASN A 45 -2.64 -33.77 19.21
N PRO A 46 -2.70 -33.96 20.54
CA PRO A 46 -3.66 -33.26 21.39
C PRO A 46 -3.50 -31.73 21.43
N ALA A 47 -2.34 -31.22 21.00
CA ALA A 47 -2.05 -29.78 20.94
C ALA A 47 -2.31 -29.18 19.54
N LEU A 48 -2.93 -29.94 18.62
CA LEU A 48 -3.25 -29.45 17.29
C LEU A 48 -4.25 -28.30 17.34
N LEU A 49 -3.83 -27.14 16.83
CA LEU A 49 -4.66 -25.98 16.60
C LEU A 49 -5.36 -26.07 15.25
N VAL A 50 -6.65 -25.72 15.20
CA VAL A 50 -7.46 -25.66 14.00
C VAL A 50 -8.09 -24.28 13.91
N ILE A 51 -7.74 -23.53 12.86
CA ILE A 51 -8.21 -22.16 12.65
C ILE A 51 -9.07 -22.09 11.37
N ASN A 52 -10.07 -21.22 11.37
CA ASN A 52 -10.99 -21.03 10.24
C ASN A 52 -10.85 -19.62 9.68
N HIS A 53 -10.41 -19.53 8.42
CA HIS A 53 -10.38 -18.24 7.72
C HIS A 53 -11.72 -17.97 7.07
N ARG A 54 -12.29 -18.92 6.29
CA ARG A 54 -13.52 -18.68 5.51
C ARG A 54 -14.33 -19.95 5.19
N ALA A 55 -14.00 -21.10 5.75
CA ALA A 55 -14.55 -22.37 5.29
C ALA A 55 -16.07 -22.53 5.55
N SER A 56 -16.55 -21.97 6.66
CA SER A 56 -17.99 -21.89 6.99
C SER A 56 -18.24 -20.88 8.09
N TYR A 57 -19.44 -20.27 8.08
CA TYR A 57 -19.96 -19.43 9.16
C TYR A 57 -21.01 -20.16 10.02
N SER A 58 -21.18 -21.47 9.83
CA SER A 58 -22.10 -22.27 10.64
C SER A 58 -21.68 -22.25 12.11
N PRO A 59 -22.57 -22.00 13.08
CA PRO A 59 -22.25 -22.10 14.51
C PRO A 59 -21.67 -23.46 14.91
N TYR A 60 -21.96 -24.52 14.14
CA TYR A 60 -21.39 -25.86 14.36
C TYR A 60 -19.87 -25.90 14.18
N ILE A 61 -19.30 -25.11 13.25
CA ILE A 61 -17.85 -25.16 13.02
C ILE A 61 -17.07 -24.71 14.25
N LEU A 62 -17.65 -23.85 15.09
CA LEU A 62 -17.04 -23.36 16.33
C LEU A 62 -16.77 -24.45 17.36
N THR A 63 -17.45 -25.60 17.29
CA THR A 63 -17.17 -26.74 18.19
C THR A 63 -15.90 -27.50 17.79
N ILE A 64 -15.42 -27.27 16.56
CA ILE A 64 -14.26 -27.95 15.98
C ILE A 64 -13.01 -27.07 16.14
N LEU A 65 -13.17 -25.76 15.99
CA LEU A 65 -12.08 -24.79 15.88
C LEU A 65 -11.51 -24.36 17.23
N ASP A 66 -10.25 -23.96 17.21
CA ASP A 66 -9.59 -23.22 18.29
C ASP A 66 -9.65 -21.70 18.06
N SER A 67 -9.71 -21.27 16.79
CA SER A 67 -9.80 -19.85 16.41
C SER A 67 -10.54 -19.62 15.11
N THR A 68 -11.03 -18.40 14.90
CA THR A 68 -11.67 -17.95 13.66
C THR A 68 -11.24 -16.54 13.32
N LEU A 69 -11.11 -16.29 12.01
CA LEU A 69 -10.76 -14.99 11.48
C LEU A 69 -11.84 -13.96 11.83
N TRP A 70 -11.41 -12.88 12.48
CA TRP A 70 -12.26 -11.80 12.94
C TRP A 70 -12.89 -11.10 11.74
N GLU A 71 -14.23 -11.12 11.70
CA GLU A 71 -15.05 -10.61 10.58
C GLU A 71 -14.73 -11.25 9.21
N GLY A 72 -13.95 -12.34 9.16
CA GLY A 72 -13.46 -12.92 7.90
C GLY A 72 -12.53 -11.98 7.11
N ARG A 73 -11.92 -10.99 7.77
CA ARG A 73 -11.13 -9.93 7.13
C ARG A 73 -9.63 -10.19 7.26
N GLU A 74 -8.94 -10.23 6.13
CA GLU A 74 -7.48 -10.23 6.10
C GLU A 74 -6.90 -8.81 6.06
N THR A 75 -5.61 -8.71 6.31
CA THR A 75 -4.88 -7.44 6.49
C THR A 75 -3.90 -7.14 5.37
N TYR A 76 -4.03 -7.80 4.21
CA TYR A 76 -3.26 -7.46 3.03
C TYR A 76 -3.60 -6.02 2.59
N PRO A 77 -2.68 -5.04 2.75
CA PRO A 77 -2.94 -3.67 2.38
C PRO A 77 -3.16 -3.56 0.88
N ASP A 78 -4.07 -2.67 0.50
CA ASP A 78 -4.52 -2.44 -0.87
C ASP A 78 -5.29 -3.62 -1.49
N VAL A 79 -5.25 -4.84 -0.91
CA VAL A 79 -5.96 -6.05 -1.35
C VAL A 79 -7.21 -6.39 -0.53
N HIS A 80 -7.08 -6.48 0.78
CA HIS A 80 -8.17 -6.76 1.71
C HIS A 80 -8.44 -5.61 2.65
N MET A 81 -7.46 -4.72 2.79
CA MET A 81 -7.53 -3.53 3.62
C MET A 81 -7.27 -2.28 2.78
N VAL A 82 -8.23 -1.35 2.78
CA VAL A 82 -8.09 -0.03 2.14
C VAL A 82 -8.72 1.08 2.98
N ASN A 83 -8.28 2.31 2.72
CA ASN A 83 -8.81 3.57 3.28
C ASN A 83 -10.18 3.97 2.69
N HIS A 84 -11.14 3.04 2.68
CA HIS A 84 -12.46 3.24 2.05
C HIS A 84 -13.40 4.16 2.84
N ASP A 85 -13.18 4.29 4.15
CA ASP A 85 -13.97 5.10 5.08
C ASP A 85 -13.48 6.55 5.14
N LYS A 86 -12.15 6.75 5.14
CA LYS A 86 -11.52 8.07 5.12
C LYS A 86 -10.08 8.00 4.61
N PRO A 87 -9.54 9.09 4.06
CA PRO A 87 -8.15 9.14 3.61
C PRO A 87 -7.18 9.15 4.79
N ARG A 88 -6.15 8.31 4.70
CA ARG A 88 -5.01 8.26 5.63
C ARG A 88 -3.71 8.28 4.83
N LEU A 89 -2.60 8.60 5.50
CA LEU A 89 -1.30 8.72 4.86
C LEU A 89 -0.87 7.41 4.17
N PHE A 90 -1.00 6.29 4.87
CA PHE A 90 -0.71 4.94 4.37
C PHE A 90 -1.98 4.06 4.41
N THR A 91 -2.05 3.05 3.54
CA THR A 91 -3.22 2.17 3.47
C THR A 91 -3.41 1.35 4.74
N ARG A 92 -2.30 0.90 5.34
CA ARG A 92 -2.28 0.14 6.60
C ARG A 92 -2.91 0.86 7.77
N TYR A 93 -2.92 2.19 7.76
CA TYR A 93 -3.56 2.96 8.83
C TYR A 93 -5.09 2.78 8.88
N ALA A 94 -5.70 2.11 7.89
CA ALA A 94 -7.07 1.61 8.02
C ALA A 94 -7.28 0.77 9.29
N GLN A 95 -6.23 0.08 9.79
CA GLN A 95 -6.30 -0.65 11.07
C GLN A 95 -6.64 0.23 12.28
N HIS A 96 -6.39 1.55 12.23
CA HIS A 96 -6.63 2.47 13.35
C HIS A 96 -8.11 2.72 13.60
N GLY A 97 -8.96 2.42 12.61
CA GLY A 97 -10.41 2.56 12.69
C GLY A 97 -11.14 1.31 13.22
N PHE A 98 -10.42 0.21 13.46
CA PHE A 98 -11.02 -1.02 13.98
C PHE A 98 -11.24 -0.92 15.49
N GLY A 99 -12.39 -1.43 15.94
CA GLY A 99 -12.79 -1.42 17.35
C GLY A 99 -12.40 -2.70 18.09
N GLU A 100 -13.15 -3.01 19.14
CA GLU A 100 -12.92 -4.20 19.95
C GLU A 100 -13.15 -5.50 19.14
N PRO A 101 -12.23 -6.47 19.17
CA PRO A 101 -12.42 -7.73 18.50
C PRO A 101 -13.40 -8.60 19.27
N THR A 102 -14.65 -8.59 18.81
CA THR A 102 -15.76 -9.24 19.50
C THR A 102 -16.34 -10.41 18.73
N TYR A 103 -16.76 -11.42 19.50
CA TYR A 103 -17.63 -12.48 19.08
C TYR A 103 -19.00 -12.28 19.72
N PHE A 104 -20.06 -12.16 18.92
CA PHE A 104 -21.41 -11.84 19.38
C PHE A 104 -21.49 -10.62 20.35
N GLY A 105 -20.65 -9.61 20.14
CA GLY A 105 -20.61 -8.39 20.95
C GLY A 105 -19.81 -8.48 22.25
N VAL A 106 -19.05 -9.57 22.47
CA VAL A 106 -18.13 -9.73 23.61
C VAL A 106 -16.71 -9.97 23.11
N TYR A 107 -15.73 -9.32 23.71
CA TYR A 107 -14.31 -9.57 23.40
C TYR A 107 -13.98 -11.07 23.47
N SER A 108 -13.17 -11.56 22.54
CA SER A 108 -12.67 -12.93 22.54
C SER A 108 -11.23 -12.97 22.06
N GLU A 109 -10.32 -13.37 22.93
CA GLU A 109 -8.92 -13.63 22.61
C GLU A 109 -8.75 -14.79 21.63
N LEU A 110 -9.73 -15.68 21.52
CA LEU A 110 -9.73 -16.81 20.59
C LEU A 110 -9.92 -16.41 19.13
N LEU A 111 -10.17 -15.13 18.83
CA LEU A 111 -10.16 -14.65 17.45
C LEU A 111 -8.72 -14.59 16.92
N GLU A 112 -8.59 -14.43 15.61
CA GLU A 112 -7.35 -14.03 14.93
C GLU A 112 -7.71 -13.07 13.79
N ASP A 113 -6.74 -12.33 13.27
CA ASP A 113 -6.98 -11.29 12.28
C ASP A 113 -5.89 -11.26 11.19
N CYS A 114 -5.26 -12.41 10.91
CA CYS A 114 -4.11 -12.58 10.01
C CYS A 114 -2.85 -11.77 10.38
N GLY A 115 -2.85 -11.03 11.50
CA GLY A 115 -1.73 -10.18 11.89
C GLY A 115 -1.40 -9.12 10.85
N ILE A 116 -0.11 -8.84 10.64
CA ILE A 116 0.34 -7.91 9.59
C ILE A 116 0.73 -8.68 8.31
N CYS A 117 0.31 -8.19 7.15
CA CYS A 117 0.78 -8.73 5.87
C CYS A 117 1.95 -7.89 5.34
N ILE A 118 3.16 -8.45 5.19
CA ILE A 118 4.34 -7.75 4.61
C ILE A 118 4.42 -8.06 3.12
N ASN A 119 3.44 -7.59 2.35
CA ASN A 119 3.42 -7.54 0.89
C ASN A 119 2.98 -6.12 0.46
N GLY A 120 3.25 -5.71 -0.78
CA GLY A 120 2.98 -4.34 -1.26
C GLY A 120 3.74 -3.25 -0.48
N ASP A 121 3.10 -2.08 -0.29
CA ASP A 121 3.68 -0.99 0.51
C ASP A 121 3.80 -1.41 2.00
N VAL A 122 5.01 -1.28 2.54
CA VAL A 122 5.34 -1.63 3.93
C VAL A 122 5.31 -0.42 4.85
N ALA A 123 5.13 0.80 4.34
CA ALA A 123 5.08 2.00 5.19
C ALA A 123 3.98 1.90 6.27
N GLY A 124 4.36 2.15 7.53
CA GLY A 124 3.46 2.04 8.67
C GLY A 124 3.32 0.63 9.27
N TRP A 125 4.09 -0.37 8.81
CA TRP A 125 4.04 -1.75 9.34
C TRP A 125 4.28 -1.84 10.85
N ALA A 126 5.12 -0.98 11.42
CA ALA A 126 5.46 -1.02 12.84
C ALA A 126 4.28 -0.60 13.73
N ASP A 127 3.61 0.51 13.38
CA ASP A 127 2.38 0.96 14.03
C ASP A 127 1.30 -0.14 13.96
N GLU A 128 1.15 -0.75 12.76
CA GLU A 128 0.23 -1.86 12.53
C GLU A 128 0.53 -3.03 13.46
N THR A 129 1.81 -3.43 13.56
CA THR A 129 2.27 -4.51 14.42
C THR A 129 1.92 -4.23 15.88
N VAL A 130 2.06 -2.98 16.34
CA VAL A 130 1.72 -2.60 17.72
C VAL A 130 0.21 -2.73 17.97
N ILE A 131 -0.62 -2.33 17.02
CA ILE A 131 -2.09 -2.46 17.12
C ILE A 131 -2.50 -3.94 17.14
N HIS A 132 -1.92 -4.78 16.29
CA HIS A 132 -2.19 -6.22 16.31
C HIS A 132 -1.72 -6.86 17.62
N ALA A 133 -0.45 -6.66 17.98
CA ALA A 133 0.19 -7.33 19.10
C ALA A 133 -0.34 -6.87 20.46
N PHE A 134 -0.59 -5.57 20.64
CA PHE A 134 -0.92 -4.94 21.92
C PHE A 134 -2.23 -4.17 21.92
N GLY A 135 -2.84 -3.91 20.77
CA GLY A 135 -4.21 -3.40 20.71
C GLY A 135 -5.18 -4.56 20.91
N ARG A 136 -5.37 -5.36 19.86
CA ARG A 136 -6.36 -6.45 19.79
C ARG A 136 -5.94 -7.67 20.62
N SER A 137 -4.65 -8.02 20.58
CA SER A 137 -4.05 -9.08 21.39
C SER A 137 -4.75 -10.44 21.23
N LEU A 138 -4.89 -10.86 19.98
CA LEU A 138 -5.61 -12.06 19.58
C LEU A 138 -4.75 -13.33 19.72
N MET A 139 -5.36 -14.51 19.52
CA MET A 139 -4.76 -15.81 19.83
C MET A 139 -3.41 -16.01 19.15
N LEU A 140 -3.30 -15.55 17.90
CA LEU A 140 -2.10 -15.67 17.08
C LEU A 140 -1.19 -14.44 17.16
N SER A 141 -1.57 -13.38 17.89
CA SER A 141 -0.83 -12.12 17.91
C SER A 141 0.45 -12.19 18.77
N PRO A 142 1.60 -11.66 18.29
CA PRO A 142 1.81 -11.06 16.97
C PRO A 142 1.86 -12.13 15.87
N GLU A 143 1.04 -11.94 14.85
CA GLU A 143 1.07 -12.75 13.63
C GLU A 143 1.64 -11.89 12.51
N ALA A 144 2.41 -12.51 11.62
CA ALA A 144 2.87 -11.89 10.39
C ALA A 144 2.74 -12.89 9.24
N TYR A 145 2.21 -12.39 8.14
CA TYR A 145 2.01 -13.10 6.89
C TYR A 145 2.74 -12.35 5.76
N GLY A 146 3.09 -13.05 4.68
CA GLY A 146 3.77 -12.45 3.53
C GLY A 146 5.29 -12.47 3.62
N THR A 147 5.92 -11.45 3.03
CA THR A 147 7.29 -11.52 2.53
C THR A 147 8.26 -10.70 3.39
N LEU A 148 8.66 -11.23 4.55
CA LEU A 148 9.52 -10.51 5.52
C LEU A 148 10.85 -9.98 4.94
N PHE A 149 11.38 -10.62 3.89
CA PHE A 149 12.58 -10.14 3.22
C PHE A 149 12.40 -8.81 2.47
N LEU A 150 11.18 -8.28 2.36
CA LEU A 150 10.89 -6.93 1.86
C LEU A 150 11.20 -5.82 2.87
N LEU A 151 11.39 -6.16 4.15
CA LEU A 151 11.88 -5.22 5.15
C LEU A 151 13.41 -5.06 5.02
N ASN A 152 13.91 -3.84 5.20
CA ASN A 152 15.34 -3.60 5.34
C ASN A 152 15.87 -4.09 6.71
N GLU A 153 17.18 -4.02 6.95
CA GLU A 153 17.78 -4.57 8.16
C GLU A 153 17.38 -3.83 9.45
N ALA A 154 17.25 -2.51 9.40
CA ALA A 154 16.77 -1.71 10.51
C ALA A 154 15.30 -2.08 10.82
N GLU A 155 14.49 -2.27 9.79
CA GLU A 155 13.10 -2.70 9.92
C GLU A 155 12.96 -4.13 10.45
N LEU A 156 13.77 -5.08 9.98
CA LEU A 156 13.82 -6.45 10.52
C LEU A 156 14.24 -6.44 11.99
N THR A 157 15.20 -5.59 12.35
CA THR A 157 15.63 -5.41 13.75
C THR A 157 14.51 -4.83 14.60
N ALA A 158 13.82 -3.79 14.11
CA ALA A 158 12.65 -3.21 14.75
C ALA A 158 11.52 -4.23 14.92
N PHE A 159 11.28 -5.08 13.92
CA PHE A 159 10.27 -6.13 13.97
C PHE A 159 10.63 -7.14 15.06
N GLY A 160 11.89 -7.60 15.10
CA GLY A 160 12.40 -8.47 16.17
C GLY A 160 12.27 -7.86 17.57
N ARG A 161 12.48 -6.55 17.72
CA ARG A 161 12.25 -5.83 19.00
C ARG A 161 10.79 -5.87 19.40
N LEU A 162 9.87 -5.61 18.47
CA LEU A 162 8.42 -5.69 18.72
C LEU A 162 7.97 -7.10 19.10
N LEU A 163 8.50 -8.14 18.44
CA LEU A 163 8.21 -9.53 18.81
C LEU A 163 8.69 -9.86 20.23
N ARG A 164 9.89 -9.43 20.61
CA ARG A 164 10.41 -9.61 21.97
C ARG A 164 9.57 -8.87 23.00
N LEU A 165 9.18 -7.64 22.69
CA LEU A 165 8.30 -6.85 23.54
C LEU A 165 6.93 -7.54 23.72
N ALA A 166 6.37 -8.10 22.65
CA ALA A 166 5.11 -8.83 22.72
C ALA A 166 5.22 -10.11 23.57
N ASP A 167 6.38 -10.78 23.56
CA ASP A 167 6.65 -11.92 24.43
C ASP A 167 6.80 -11.50 25.90
N GLU A 168 7.53 -10.42 26.17
CA GLU A 168 7.67 -9.84 27.52
C GLU A 168 6.31 -9.50 28.14
N PHE A 169 5.40 -8.92 27.37
CA PHE A 169 4.07 -8.55 27.81
C PHE A 169 3.00 -9.63 27.61
N ARG A 170 3.36 -10.85 27.19
CA ARG A 170 2.40 -11.92 26.89
C ARG A 170 1.39 -12.19 28.00
N ALA A 171 1.83 -12.21 29.27
CA ALA A 171 0.94 -12.43 30.40
C ALA A 171 0.01 -11.25 30.71
N SER A 172 0.38 -10.04 30.29
CA SER A 172 -0.42 -8.82 30.50
C SER A 172 -1.50 -8.63 29.43
N ARG A 173 -1.47 -9.44 28.38
CA ARG A 173 -2.24 -9.33 27.12
C ARG A 173 -3.50 -10.21 27.11
N THR A 174 -4.26 -10.22 28.21
CA THR A 174 -5.31 -11.23 28.46
C THR A 174 -6.73 -10.68 28.47
N GLN A 175 -6.92 -9.37 28.65
CA GLN A 175 -8.23 -8.73 28.69
C GLN A 175 -8.15 -7.35 28.03
N THR A 176 -8.44 -7.32 26.74
CA THR A 176 -8.52 -6.09 25.96
C THR A 176 -9.86 -5.41 26.23
N LYS A 177 -9.83 -4.13 26.60
CA LYS A 177 -10.99 -3.24 26.50
C LYS A 177 -10.70 -2.12 25.51
N PHE A 178 -11.60 -1.86 24.59
CA PHE A 178 -11.50 -0.69 23.71
C PHE A 178 -12.26 0.52 24.26
N ASP A 179 -11.59 1.67 24.35
CA ASP A 179 -12.18 2.98 24.62
C ASP A 179 -12.25 3.77 23.31
N SER A 180 -13.46 3.86 22.75
CA SER A 180 -13.71 4.57 21.49
C SER A 180 -13.59 6.09 21.61
N SER A 181 -13.74 6.66 22.81
CA SER A 181 -13.62 8.11 23.02
C SER A 181 -12.16 8.58 22.94
N LEU A 182 -11.24 7.72 23.39
CA LEU A 182 -9.81 7.99 23.35
C LEU A 182 -9.12 7.32 22.16
N ASN A 183 -9.78 6.40 21.45
CA ASN A 183 -9.19 5.50 20.47
C ASN A 183 -8.00 4.75 21.07
N MET A 184 -8.29 3.97 22.12
CA MET A 184 -7.29 3.34 22.98
C MET A 184 -7.72 1.94 23.39
N TYR A 185 -6.80 0.98 23.30
CA TYR A 185 -6.94 -0.33 23.92
C TYR A 185 -6.29 -0.35 25.30
N ILE A 186 -6.95 -0.99 26.25
CA ILE A 186 -6.54 -1.07 27.65
C ILE A 186 -6.42 -2.54 28.04
N HIS A 187 -5.23 -2.92 28.51
CA HIS A 187 -4.96 -4.22 29.12
C HIS A 187 -4.64 -4.04 30.59
N ARG A 188 -5.46 -4.60 31.47
CA ARG A 188 -5.24 -4.53 32.92
C ARG A 188 -4.54 -5.80 33.40
N HIS A 189 -3.46 -5.64 34.16
CA HIS A 189 -2.76 -6.74 34.79
C HIS A 189 -2.77 -6.58 36.31
N GLY A 190 -3.81 -7.14 36.93
CA GLY A 190 -4.08 -6.96 38.36
C GLY A 190 -4.50 -5.53 38.71
N ALA A 191 -4.26 -5.10 39.95
CA ALA A 191 -4.73 -3.82 40.44
C ALA A 191 -3.85 -2.62 40.07
N SER A 192 -2.57 -2.86 39.78
CA SER A 192 -1.54 -1.81 39.83
C SER A 192 -0.71 -1.67 38.55
N ARG A 193 -1.00 -2.47 37.51
CA ARG A 193 -0.32 -2.42 36.21
C ARG A 193 -1.31 -2.42 35.07
N ALA A 194 -1.06 -1.62 34.05
CA ALA A 194 -1.82 -1.64 32.81
C ALA A 194 -0.91 -1.36 31.60
N LEU A 195 -1.35 -1.81 30.43
CA LEU A 195 -0.74 -1.50 29.15
C LEU A 195 -1.79 -0.82 28.27
N LEU A 196 -1.41 0.31 27.66
CA LEU A 196 -2.28 1.15 26.85
C LEU A 196 -1.72 1.20 25.43
N CYS A 197 -2.52 0.82 24.44
CA CYS A 197 -2.21 1.03 23.03
C CYS A 197 -3.11 2.16 22.53
N ILE A 198 -2.52 3.33 22.28
CA ILE A 198 -3.22 4.60 22.03
C ILE A 198 -2.96 5.01 20.59
N MET A 199 -4.01 5.34 19.84
CA MET A 199 -3.89 5.65 18.41
C MET A 199 -4.44 7.04 18.09
N ASN A 200 -3.76 7.72 17.18
CA ASN A 200 -4.31 8.84 16.43
C ASN A 200 -4.72 8.34 15.04
N ASP A 201 -5.92 8.69 14.59
CA ASP A 201 -6.42 8.34 13.26
C ASP A 201 -6.90 9.59 12.53
N SER A 202 -6.10 10.65 12.61
CA SER A 202 -6.39 11.95 12.02
C SER A 202 -5.14 12.57 11.41
N TRP A 203 -5.38 13.52 10.50
CA TRP A 203 -4.35 14.36 9.89
C TRP A 203 -3.78 15.37 10.87
N ASP A 204 -4.44 15.62 12.00
CA ASP A 204 -4.00 16.55 13.03
C ASP A 204 -3.25 15.80 14.15
N LYS A 205 -2.46 16.54 14.94
CA LYS A 205 -1.94 16.00 16.19
C LYS A 205 -3.08 15.77 17.19
N ALA A 206 -2.94 14.75 18.03
CA ALA A 206 -3.91 14.46 19.08
C ALA A 206 -3.26 14.56 20.47
N CYS A 207 -4.00 15.08 21.44
CA CYS A 207 -3.63 15.02 22.86
C CYS A 207 -4.71 14.20 23.58
N LYS A 208 -4.31 13.08 24.16
CA LYS A 208 -5.22 12.17 24.89
C LYS A 208 -5.00 12.38 26.38
N GLU A 209 -6.04 12.82 27.08
CA GLU A 209 -6.01 12.96 28.54
C GLU A 209 -6.56 11.70 29.20
N ILE A 210 -5.71 11.02 29.97
CA ILE A 210 -6.02 9.74 30.57
C ILE A 210 -6.03 9.91 32.09
N ALA A 211 -7.21 9.72 32.69
CA ALA A 211 -7.37 9.62 34.12
C ALA A 211 -6.84 8.27 34.59
N VAL A 212 -5.64 8.27 35.17
CA VAL A 212 -4.94 7.02 35.53
C VAL A 212 -5.73 6.18 36.57
N ASP A 213 -6.47 6.84 37.45
CA ASP A 213 -7.32 6.21 38.46
C ASP A 213 -8.56 5.51 37.87
N GLU A 214 -8.96 5.83 36.65
CA GLU A 214 -10.03 5.11 35.93
C GLU A 214 -9.49 3.88 35.18
N VAL A 215 -8.19 3.88 34.88
CA VAL A 215 -7.50 2.80 34.17
C VAL A 215 -7.04 1.72 35.14
N LEU A 216 -6.45 2.09 36.28
CA LEU A 216 -5.98 1.17 37.31
C LEU A 216 -7.05 0.97 38.40
N ASN A 217 -6.95 -0.10 39.20
CA ASN A 217 -7.87 -0.27 40.32
C ASN A 217 -7.54 0.76 41.43
N PRO A 218 -8.55 1.25 42.17
CA PRO A 218 -8.35 2.24 43.22
C PRO A 218 -7.37 1.74 44.29
N GLY A 219 -6.27 2.46 44.50
CA GLY A 219 -5.28 2.16 45.55
C GLY A 219 -3.84 2.57 45.26
N ALA A 220 -3.47 2.78 43.99
CA ALA A 220 -2.14 3.29 43.65
C ALA A 220 -2.09 4.81 43.88
N LYS A 221 -1.30 5.26 44.86
CA LYS A 221 -1.13 6.70 45.13
C LYS A 221 -0.35 7.43 44.03
N ARG A 222 0.52 6.70 43.31
CA ARG A 222 1.44 7.23 42.30
C ARG A 222 1.72 6.18 41.23
N VAL A 223 1.80 6.62 39.98
CA VAL A 223 1.95 5.77 38.81
C VAL A 223 3.02 6.34 37.90
N LYS A 224 3.96 5.50 37.49
CA LYS A 224 4.93 5.79 36.43
C LYS A 224 4.36 5.31 35.12
N ALA A 225 4.22 6.22 34.16
CA ALA A 225 3.92 5.92 32.77
C ALA A 225 5.24 5.78 32.01
N VAL A 226 5.42 4.70 31.25
CA VAL A 226 6.61 4.43 30.43
C VAL A 226 6.17 4.18 28.99
N MET A 227 6.66 5.00 28.07
CA MET A 227 6.45 4.79 26.63
C MET A 227 7.34 3.63 26.18
N ARG A 228 6.71 2.51 25.82
CA ARG A 228 7.35 1.31 25.27
C ARG A 228 7.43 1.36 23.74
N TYR A 229 6.56 2.13 23.10
CA TYR A 229 6.58 2.44 21.67
C TYR A 229 6.00 3.85 21.42
N PRO A 230 6.59 4.64 20.50
CA PRO A 230 7.86 4.41 19.81
C PRO A 230 9.06 4.42 20.79
N TRP A 231 10.19 3.79 20.43
CA TRP A 231 11.39 3.73 21.28
C TRP A 231 12.46 4.71 20.80
N ARG A 232 13.25 5.29 21.71
CA ARG A 232 14.34 6.18 21.34
C ARG A 232 15.56 5.41 20.84
N LEU A 233 16.34 6.05 19.97
CA LEU A 233 17.65 5.55 19.56
C LEU A 233 18.68 5.58 20.70
N ASP A 234 18.54 6.51 21.65
CA ASP A 234 19.42 6.61 22.83
C ASP A 234 19.19 5.48 23.86
N GLY A 235 18.17 4.64 23.66
CA GLY A 235 17.82 3.53 24.54
C GLY A 235 17.08 3.93 25.81
N GLU A 236 16.90 5.23 26.09
CA GLU A 236 16.10 5.70 27.21
C GLU A 236 14.63 5.78 26.83
N LEU A 237 13.78 5.11 27.62
CA LEU A 237 12.35 5.13 27.40
C LEU A 237 11.74 6.38 28.03
N PRO A 238 11.02 7.21 27.25
CA PRO A 238 10.29 8.35 27.81
C PRO A 238 9.38 7.87 28.93
N SER A 239 9.48 8.53 30.09
CA SER A 239 8.64 8.18 31.23
C SER A 239 8.25 9.42 32.01
N ALA A 240 7.09 9.33 32.65
CA ALA A 240 6.49 10.42 33.39
C ALA A 240 5.80 9.87 34.65
N ILE A 241 5.66 10.69 35.68
CA ILE A 241 5.06 10.27 36.95
C ILE A 241 3.79 11.06 37.18
N VAL A 242 2.72 10.33 37.46
CA VAL A 242 1.37 10.87 37.69
C VAL A 242 0.97 10.52 39.12
N SER A 243 0.60 11.54 39.90
CA SER A 243 0.01 11.35 41.23
C SER A 243 -1.45 10.91 41.11
N SER A 244 -2.01 10.28 42.14
CA SER A 244 -3.46 10.03 42.23
C SER A 244 -4.26 11.33 42.02
N GLY A 245 -5.38 11.23 41.29
CA GLY A 245 -6.18 12.37 40.83
C GLY A 245 -5.59 13.16 39.66
N GLY A 246 -4.34 12.89 39.27
CA GLY A 246 -3.67 13.52 38.13
C GLY A 246 -4.05 12.89 36.78
N LYS A 247 -3.66 13.55 35.69
CA LYS A 247 -3.87 13.08 34.32
C LYS A 247 -2.55 12.80 33.63
N LEU A 248 -2.49 11.68 32.89
CA LEU A 248 -1.46 11.45 31.90
C LEU A 248 -1.93 12.06 30.57
N ARG A 249 -1.14 12.97 30.00
CA ARG A 249 -1.35 13.53 28.67
C ARG A 249 -0.43 12.81 27.70
N VAL A 250 -1.01 12.18 26.68
CA VAL A 250 -0.25 11.54 25.61
C VAL A 250 -0.46 12.29 24.31
N GLU A 251 0.60 12.90 23.80
CA GLU A 251 0.62 13.61 22.53
C GLU A 251 1.06 12.69 21.40
N LEU A 252 0.22 12.62 20.37
CA LEU A 252 0.39 11.75 19.21
C LEU A 252 0.54 12.63 17.96
N HIS A 253 1.59 12.36 17.18
CA HIS A 253 1.68 12.87 15.82
C HIS A 253 0.53 12.33 14.95
N PRO A 254 0.25 12.93 13.77
CA PRO A 254 -0.78 12.43 12.85
C PRO A 254 -0.59 10.95 12.57
N PHE A 255 -1.68 10.19 12.67
CA PHE A 255 -1.67 8.73 12.52
C PHE A 255 -0.76 7.95 13.49
N GLY A 256 -0.17 8.58 14.50
CA GLY A 256 0.79 7.91 15.38
C GLY A 256 0.15 6.90 16.35
N VAL A 257 0.92 5.87 16.69
CA VAL A 257 0.58 4.89 17.74
C VAL A 257 1.55 5.02 18.92
N ALA A 258 1.03 4.89 20.14
CA ALA A 258 1.85 4.81 21.36
C ALA A 258 1.48 3.56 22.17
N LEU A 259 2.50 2.82 22.61
CA LEU A 259 2.36 1.79 23.63
C LEU A 259 2.89 2.34 24.95
N VAL A 260 2.01 2.50 25.94
CA VAL A 260 2.35 3.07 27.25
C VAL A 260 2.06 2.05 28.34
N GLU A 261 3.06 1.75 29.15
CA GLU A 261 2.91 0.94 30.35
C GLU A 261 2.71 1.82 31.58
N LEU A 262 1.72 1.49 32.39
CA LEU A 262 1.49 2.07 33.71
C LEU A 262 1.94 1.09 34.79
N VAL A 263 2.83 1.54 35.68
CA VAL A 263 3.32 0.77 36.83
C VAL A 263 3.35 1.63 38.10
N PRO A 264 3.38 1.06 39.30
CA PRO A 264 3.53 1.83 40.53
C PRO A 264 4.85 2.60 40.56
N ALA A 265 4.83 3.83 41.08
CA ALA A 265 6.02 4.66 41.25
C ALA A 265 6.46 4.78 42.72
N GLU A 266 7.77 4.72 42.97
CA GLU A 266 8.36 4.90 44.30
C GLU A 266 8.78 6.35 44.60
N SER A 267 9.01 7.18 43.59
CA SER A 267 9.58 8.53 43.73
C SER A 267 8.55 9.60 44.07
N ASP A 268 9.03 10.70 44.64
CA ASP A 268 8.22 11.84 45.06
C ASP A 268 7.87 12.76 43.88
N CYS A 269 6.58 13.06 43.75
CA CYS A 269 6.04 14.09 42.87
C CYS A 269 4.93 14.81 43.65
N ASP A 270 4.67 16.08 43.35
CA ASP A 270 3.61 16.85 43.99
C ASP A 270 2.22 16.25 43.65
N GLU A 271 1.27 16.31 44.59
CA GLU A 271 -0.11 15.88 44.36
C GLU A 271 -0.81 16.72 43.29
N GLY A 272 -1.53 16.08 42.37
CA GLY A 272 -2.21 16.72 41.25
C GLY A 272 -1.34 17.04 40.03
N CYS A 273 -0.11 16.53 39.97
CA CYS A 273 0.81 16.80 38.85
C CYS A 273 0.31 16.16 37.54
N GLU A 274 0.24 16.96 36.47
CA GLU A 274 0.05 16.48 35.10
C GLU A 274 1.38 16.04 34.50
N ALA A 275 1.39 14.92 33.80
CA ALA A 275 2.57 14.38 33.15
C ALA A 275 2.32 14.22 31.65
N VAL A 276 3.31 14.57 30.82
CA VAL A 276 3.18 14.56 29.35
C VAL A 276 4.15 13.54 28.75
N LEU A 277 3.65 12.71 27.85
CA LEU A 277 4.45 11.86 26.96
C LEU A 277 4.12 12.20 25.51
N SER A 278 5.11 12.28 24.65
CA SER A 278 4.93 12.64 23.24
C SER A 278 5.62 11.64 22.32
N THR A 279 5.00 11.28 21.21
CA THR A 279 5.55 10.30 20.23
C THR A 279 6.59 10.89 19.28
N LEU A 280 6.83 12.20 19.36
CA LEU A 280 7.91 12.92 18.70
C LEU A 280 8.61 13.82 19.72
N LEU A 281 9.80 14.29 19.38
CA LEU A 281 10.48 15.36 20.11
C LEU A 281 9.63 16.64 20.12
N ALA A 282 9.75 17.44 21.17
CA ALA A 282 8.87 18.58 21.42
C ALA A 282 8.89 19.64 20.30
N ASP A 283 10.06 19.88 19.69
CA ASP A 283 10.22 20.80 18.56
C ASP A 283 9.49 20.30 17.31
N ARG A 284 9.54 18.99 17.04
CA ARG A 284 8.83 18.35 15.92
C ARG A 284 7.35 18.16 16.17
N MET A 285 6.94 17.89 17.41
CA MET A 285 5.52 17.72 17.76
C MET A 285 4.72 19.01 17.48
N SER A 286 5.36 20.16 17.62
CA SER A 286 4.74 21.46 17.33
C SER A 286 4.28 21.58 15.88
N SER A 287 4.97 20.91 14.96
CA SER A 287 4.84 20.99 13.51
C SER A 287 4.55 19.65 12.83
N ALA A 288 4.18 18.64 13.61
CA ALA A 288 3.94 17.28 13.12
C ALA A 288 2.81 17.19 12.07
N SER A 289 1.96 18.22 11.98
CA SER A 289 1.01 18.42 10.90
C SER A 289 0.93 19.89 10.53
N ILE A 290 1.11 20.18 9.24
CA ILE A 290 0.90 21.49 8.64
C ILE A 290 -0.13 21.31 7.53
N CYS A 291 -1.34 21.81 7.75
CA CYS A 291 -2.35 21.90 6.70
C CYS A 291 -1.99 23.04 5.76
N LEU A 292 -1.74 22.71 4.49
CA LEU A 292 -1.39 23.69 3.46
C LEU A 292 -2.63 24.42 2.92
N GLY A 293 -3.82 24.00 3.35
CA GLY A 293 -5.10 24.55 2.89
C GLY A 293 -5.67 23.83 1.67
N ARG A 294 -6.81 24.35 1.19
CA ARG A 294 -7.49 23.83 0.00
C ARG A 294 -6.80 24.36 -1.24
N PHE A 295 -6.75 23.52 -2.27
CA PHE A 295 -6.18 23.94 -3.55
C PHE A 295 -7.20 24.79 -4.30
N GLU A 296 -6.69 25.78 -5.01
CA GLU A 296 -7.49 26.65 -5.87
C GLU A 296 -7.63 26.02 -7.25
N ARG A 297 -8.76 26.30 -7.91
CA ARG A 297 -8.96 25.89 -9.29
C ARG A 297 -8.15 26.78 -10.21
N GLU A 298 -7.38 26.16 -11.08
CA GLU A 298 -6.65 26.86 -12.14
C GLU A 298 -7.25 26.55 -13.51
N LEU A 299 -6.99 27.43 -14.47
CA LEU A 299 -7.32 27.15 -15.86
C LEU A 299 -6.40 26.05 -16.37
N LEU A 300 -6.99 25.05 -17.01
CA LEU A 300 -6.22 24.03 -17.70
C LEU A 300 -5.61 24.63 -18.97
N ASP A 301 -4.28 24.68 -19.02
CA ASP A 301 -3.52 25.08 -20.20
C ASP A 301 -2.69 23.93 -20.78
N ALA A 302 -2.12 24.13 -21.97
CA ALA A 302 -1.36 23.10 -22.66
C ALA A 302 -0.10 22.67 -21.87
N ALA A 303 0.52 23.60 -21.13
CA ALA A 303 1.70 23.30 -20.32
C ALA A 303 1.35 22.34 -19.18
N SER A 304 0.25 22.60 -18.49
CA SER A 304 -0.28 21.77 -17.41
C SER A 304 -0.77 20.42 -17.90
N GLU A 305 -1.42 20.37 -19.08
CA GLU A 305 -1.76 19.09 -19.73
C GLU A 305 -0.50 18.23 -19.98
N GLY A 306 0.58 18.85 -20.48
CA GLY A 306 1.84 18.13 -20.70
C GLY A 306 2.54 17.70 -19.41
N ALA A 307 2.53 18.53 -18.37
CA ALA A 307 3.07 18.16 -17.05
C ALA A 307 2.31 16.97 -16.43
N ALA A 308 0.98 16.98 -16.55
CA ALA A 308 0.13 15.88 -16.14
C ALA A 308 0.44 14.59 -16.93
N GLU A 309 0.63 14.69 -18.24
CA GLU A 309 1.03 13.54 -19.07
C GLU A 309 2.44 13.03 -18.72
N ARG A 310 3.43 13.91 -18.55
CA ARG A 310 4.78 13.53 -18.07
C ARG A 310 4.74 12.83 -16.71
N THR A 311 3.84 13.25 -15.82
CA THR A 311 3.62 12.58 -14.53
C THR A 311 3.18 11.13 -14.72
N LYS A 312 2.34 10.83 -15.73
CA LYS A 312 1.94 9.45 -16.07
C LYS A 312 3.11 8.59 -16.55
N PHE A 313 4.08 9.17 -17.25
CA PHE A 313 5.31 8.48 -17.65
C PHE A 313 6.22 8.12 -16.47
N ALA A 314 6.17 8.92 -15.39
CA ALA A 314 6.99 8.68 -14.22
C ALA A 314 6.40 7.65 -13.25
N LEU A 315 5.08 7.46 -13.27
CA LEU A 315 4.39 6.40 -12.52
C LEU A 315 4.77 5.02 -13.07
N ARG A 316 4.97 4.04 -12.20
CA ARG A 316 5.32 2.67 -12.58
C ARG A 316 4.09 1.77 -12.54
N SER A 317 3.95 0.88 -13.51
CA SER A 317 2.94 -0.19 -13.50
C SER A 317 3.47 -1.55 -13.03
N ASP A 318 4.73 -1.59 -12.60
CA ASP A 318 5.35 -2.79 -12.02
C ASP A 318 4.56 -3.24 -10.78
N PRO A 319 4.54 -4.55 -10.45
CA PRO A 319 3.91 -5.02 -9.22
C PRO A 319 4.44 -4.29 -7.99
N ALA A 320 3.58 -4.01 -7.01
CA ALA A 320 3.94 -3.20 -5.84
C ALA A 320 5.19 -3.76 -5.10
N GLU A 321 5.32 -5.09 -5.04
CA GLU A 321 6.48 -5.78 -4.49
C GLU A 321 7.77 -5.47 -5.26
N GLU A 322 7.73 -5.41 -6.59
CA GLU A 322 8.87 -5.05 -7.42
C GLU A 322 9.28 -3.59 -7.19
N GLN A 323 8.30 -2.69 -7.09
CA GLN A 323 8.55 -1.28 -6.80
C GLN A 323 9.22 -1.10 -5.44
N LEU A 324 8.82 -1.89 -4.43
CA LEU A 324 9.47 -1.90 -3.12
C LEU A 324 10.90 -2.46 -3.22
N LEU A 325 11.09 -3.61 -3.88
CA LEU A 325 12.39 -4.24 -4.07
C LEU A 325 13.40 -3.33 -4.78
N GLN A 326 12.96 -2.41 -5.63
CA GLN A 326 13.84 -1.44 -6.31
C GLN A 326 14.35 -0.32 -5.37
N ARG A 327 13.64 -0.07 -4.25
CA ARG A 327 14.02 0.95 -3.25
C ARG A 327 14.96 0.37 -2.18
N LEU A 328 15.03 -0.96 -2.05
CA LEU A 328 15.85 -1.62 -1.05
C LEU A 328 17.31 -1.70 -1.51
N ALA A 329 18.22 -1.31 -0.62
CA ALA A 329 19.64 -1.60 -0.78
C ALA A 329 19.91 -3.11 -0.68
N PRO A 330 21.02 -3.60 -1.26
CA PRO A 330 21.50 -4.96 -1.01
C PRO A 330 21.61 -5.23 0.50
N SER A 331 21.21 -6.44 0.91
CA SER A 331 21.32 -6.87 2.30
C SER A 331 22.76 -7.31 2.62
N ALA A 332 23.22 -7.04 3.84
CA ALA A 332 24.46 -7.57 4.40
C ALA A 332 24.41 -9.10 4.59
N TYR A 333 23.20 -9.67 4.67
CA TYR A 333 22.96 -11.12 4.61
C TYR A 333 22.78 -11.58 3.15
N PRO A 334 23.72 -12.36 2.59
CA PRO A 334 23.63 -12.82 1.20
C PRO A 334 22.38 -13.66 0.91
N GLU A 335 21.86 -14.38 1.89
CA GLU A 335 20.66 -15.21 1.75
C GLU A 335 19.41 -14.36 1.51
N ILE A 336 19.29 -13.20 2.17
CA ILE A 336 18.19 -12.26 1.93
C ILE A 336 18.30 -11.66 0.53
N THR A 337 19.50 -11.28 0.09
CA THR A 337 19.74 -10.80 -1.27
C THR A 337 19.35 -11.86 -2.30
N ALA A 338 19.79 -13.11 -2.12
CA ALA A 338 19.45 -14.22 -3.03
C ALA A 338 17.94 -14.49 -3.07
N VAL A 339 17.24 -14.40 -1.94
CA VAL A 339 15.78 -14.58 -1.90
C VAL A 339 15.06 -13.42 -2.59
N ARG A 340 15.51 -12.16 -2.39
CA ARG A 340 14.98 -10.99 -3.12
C ARG A 340 15.16 -11.12 -4.63
N GLU A 341 16.32 -11.59 -5.08
CA GLU A 341 16.60 -11.86 -6.49
C GLU A 341 15.71 -12.98 -7.04
N ALA A 342 15.60 -14.10 -6.33
CA ALA A 342 14.72 -15.21 -6.73
C ALA A 342 13.24 -14.77 -6.80
N PHE A 343 12.80 -13.91 -5.88
CA PHE A 343 11.45 -13.36 -5.91
C PHE A 343 11.25 -12.39 -7.07
N ARG A 344 12.23 -11.52 -7.35
CA ARG A 344 12.21 -10.64 -8.54
C ARG A 344 12.11 -11.45 -9.83
N ASP A 345 12.90 -12.50 -9.97
CA ASP A 345 12.85 -13.40 -11.13
C ASP A 345 11.50 -14.09 -11.28
N LYS A 346 10.86 -14.43 -10.15
CA LYS A 346 9.49 -14.98 -10.13
C LYS A 346 8.47 -13.95 -10.62
N ILE A 347 8.54 -12.71 -10.15
CA ILE A 347 7.68 -11.59 -10.59
C ILE A 347 7.82 -11.36 -12.10
N LYS A 348 9.06 -11.26 -12.58
CA LYS A 348 9.38 -11.08 -14.01
C LYS A 348 8.76 -12.16 -14.90
N LYS A 349 8.76 -13.42 -14.47
CA LYS A 349 8.29 -14.55 -15.30
C LYS A 349 6.77 -14.74 -15.32
N LEU A 350 6.04 -14.31 -14.28
CA LEU A 350 4.58 -14.51 -14.21
C LEU A 350 3.78 -13.28 -14.64
N HIS A 351 3.99 -12.14 -13.98
CA HIS A 351 3.14 -10.94 -14.16
C HIS A 351 3.69 -10.01 -15.23
N GLY A 352 5.01 -10.03 -15.39
CA GLY A 352 5.71 -9.07 -16.23
C GLY A 352 5.98 -7.77 -15.49
N ILE A 353 7.15 -7.21 -15.74
CA ILE A 353 7.51 -5.84 -15.32
C ILE A 353 7.90 -5.06 -16.56
N ALA A 354 7.90 -3.73 -16.51
CA ALA A 354 8.23 -2.89 -17.66
C ALA A 354 9.56 -3.28 -18.31
N ALA A 355 10.58 -3.53 -17.48
CA ALA A 355 11.92 -3.91 -17.94
C ALA A 355 11.97 -5.19 -18.78
N ASN A 356 10.99 -6.10 -18.65
CA ASN A 356 10.92 -7.30 -19.48
C ASN A 356 10.74 -6.98 -20.96
N ALA A 357 10.17 -5.82 -21.30
CA ALA A 357 10.06 -5.41 -22.68
C ALA A 357 11.40 -4.98 -23.29
N TRP A 358 12.52 -4.99 -22.55
CA TRP A 358 13.83 -4.63 -23.11
C TRP A 358 15.01 -5.31 -22.43
N ASP A 359 14.77 -6.40 -21.70
CA ASP A 359 15.81 -7.20 -21.02
C ASP A 359 16.54 -8.19 -21.96
N GLY A 360 15.97 -8.45 -23.14
CA GLY A 360 16.50 -9.39 -24.12
C GLY A 360 16.24 -10.86 -23.79
N ASP A 361 15.41 -11.16 -22.79
CA ASP A 361 15.04 -12.52 -22.39
C ASP A 361 13.75 -12.95 -23.11
N ASP A 362 13.82 -13.97 -23.96
CA ASP A 362 12.62 -14.55 -24.57
C ASP A 362 11.74 -15.32 -23.57
N GLN A 363 12.24 -15.44 -22.33
CA GLN A 363 11.56 -16.02 -21.19
C GLN A 363 10.66 -15.06 -20.41
N THR A 364 10.68 -13.77 -20.74
CA THR A 364 9.88 -12.76 -20.05
C THR A 364 9.00 -12.00 -21.04
N ALA A 365 8.04 -11.26 -20.50
CA ALA A 365 7.23 -10.31 -21.26
C ALA A 365 6.68 -9.25 -20.30
N TRP A 366 6.40 -8.06 -20.82
CA TRP A 366 5.61 -7.02 -20.15
C TRP A 366 4.20 -7.04 -20.73
N GLY A 367 3.16 -6.81 -19.93
CA GLY A 367 1.79 -6.93 -20.41
C GLY A 367 0.77 -6.31 -19.50
N ASP A 368 -0.46 -6.23 -20.00
CA ASP A 368 -1.61 -5.91 -19.17
C ASP A 368 -1.91 -7.10 -18.25
N PRO A 369 -2.06 -6.90 -16.93
CA PRO A 369 -2.56 -7.96 -16.07
C PRO A 369 -3.93 -8.41 -16.58
N TRP A 370 -4.22 -9.72 -16.53
CA TRP A 370 -5.41 -10.37 -17.11
C TRP A 370 -6.76 -9.70 -16.78
N HIS A 371 -6.82 -8.91 -15.70
CA HIS A 371 -8.01 -8.24 -15.18
C HIS A 371 -8.16 -6.77 -15.60
N TRP A 372 -7.13 -6.13 -16.16
CA TRP A 372 -7.10 -4.69 -16.46
C TRP A 372 -7.38 -4.36 -17.94
N LYS A 373 -8.35 -5.06 -18.54
CA LYS A 373 -8.86 -4.76 -19.89
C LYS A 373 -9.68 -3.46 -19.91
N HIS A 374 -9.08 -2.33 -19.50
CA HIS A 374 -9.65 -1.03 -19.80
C HIS A 374 -9.34 -0.68 -21.24
N LEU A 375 -10.38 -0.35 -22.01
CA LEU A 375 -10.27 -0.10 -23.45
C LEU A 375 -9.46 1.16 -23.79
N ASP A 376 -9.10 1.98 -22.79
CA ASP A 376 -8.43 3.27 -22.96
C ASP A 376 -7.06 3.38 -22.29
N ASN A 377 -6.47 2.27 -21.84
CA ASN A 377 -5.10 2.26 -21.30
C ASN A 377 -4.07 2.58 -22.40
N ILE A 378 -3.04 3.34 -22.03
CA ILE A 378 -1.94 3.72 -22.92
C ILE A 378 -0.62 3.23 -22.36
N TRP A 379 0.12 2.54 -23.21
CA TRP A 379 1.49 2.14 -22.97
C TRP A 379 2.39 3.35 -23.17
N ARG A 380 3.20 3.66 -22.17
CA ARG A 380 4.08 4.82 -22.07
C ARG A 380 5.49 4.34 -21.80
N ILE A 381 6.44 4.90 -22.53
CA ILE A 381 7.88 4.63 -22.38
C ILE A 381 8.62 5.96 -22.30
N ASP A 382 9.28 6.21 -21.17
CA ASP A 382 10.26 7.30 -21.03
C ASP A 382 11.64 6.71 -21.30
N LEU A 383 12.34 7.24 -22.31
CA LEU A 383 13.69 6.84 -22.69
C LEU A 383 14.77 7.42 -21.75
N GLY A 384 14.37 8.25 -20.79
CA GLY A 384 15.22 8.93 -19.82
C GLY A 384 15.75 10.26 -20.35
N GLU A 385 16.27 10.27 -21.56
CA GLU A 385 16.86 11.44 -22.22
C GLU A 385 16.38 11.56 -23.68
N PRO A 386 16.30 12.78 -24.26
CA PRO A 386 15.93 12.94 -25.67
C PRO A 386 17.02 12.42 -26.63
N ILE A 387 16.67 11.42 -27.46
CA ILE A 387 17.56 10.80 -28.46
C ILE A 387 17.14 11.13 -29.91
N ASP A 388 18.07 10.99 -30.87
CA ASP A 388 17.73 11.09 -32.31
C ASP A 388 17.23 9.73 -32.83
N ALA A 389 15.98 9.40 -32.53
CA ALA A 389 15.40 8.10 -32.85
C ALA A 389 15.07 7.98 -34.34
N SER A 390 15.43 6.86 -34.98
CA SER A 390 15.12 6.57 -36.37
C SER A 390 13.95 5.61 -36.57
N GLY A 391 13.69 4.73 -35.61
CA GLY A 391 12.61 3.74 -35.72
C GLY A 391 12.40 2.96 -34.43
N ILE A 392 11.26 2.28 -34.37
CA ILE A 392 10.82 1.44 -33.25
C ILE A 392 10.34 0.09 -33.77
N GLU A 393 10.72 -0.99 -33.07
CA GLU A 393 10.24 -2.35 -33.29
C GLU A 393 9.72 -2.92 -31.98
N ILE A 394 8.53 -3.54 -32.01
CA ILE A 394 7.87 -4.13 -30.85
C ILE A 394 7.53 -5.58 -31.21
N THR A 395 8.23 -6.51 -30.58
CA THR A 395 8.01 -7.96 -30.70
C THR A 395 7.03 -8.39 -29.62
N LEU A 396 5.97 -9.11 -30.00
CA LEU A 396 4.99 -9.65 -29.07
C LEU A 396 5.33 -11.09 -28.66
N SER A 397 5.05 -11.45 -27.41
CA SER A 397 5.36 -12.76 -26.84
C SER A 397 4.43 -13.85 -27.36
N GLN A 398 4.97 -15.06 -27.53
CA GLN A 398 4.18 -16.25 -27.86
C GLN A 398 3.64 -17.01 -26.62
N ARG A 399 4.05 -16.62 -25.40
CA ARG A 399 3.77 -17.35 -24.13
C ARG A 399 2.32 -17.35 -23.69
N SER A 400 1.62 -16.27 -24.01
CA SER A 400 0.18 -16.18 -23.91
C SER A 400 -0.30 -15.77 -25.29
N PRO A 401 -1.28 -16.43 -25.90
CA PRO A 401 -1.92 -15.95 -27.11
C PRO A 401 -2.79 -14.71 -26.83
N GLY A 402 -2.32 -13.79 -25.97
CA GLY A 402 -2.97 -12.54 -25.57
C GLY A 402 -3.59 -11.89 -26.80
N GLY A 403 -4.92 -11.76 -26.73
CA GLY A 403 -5.80 -11.89 -27.89
C GLY A 403 -5.46 -10.97 -29.05
N VAL A 404 -5.35 -11.59 -30.22
CA VAL A 404 -6.14 -11.10 -31.35
C VAL A 404 -6.83 -12.33 -31.97
N PHE A 405 -8.15 -12.25 -32.05
CA PHE A 405 -9.09 -13.24 -32.63
C PHE A 405 -9.45 -14.45 -31.76
N GLU A 406 -10.31 -14.25 -30.75
CA GLU A 406 -11.47 -15.16 -30.68
C GLU A 406 -12.42 -14.73 -31.79
N GLU A 407 -12.58 -15.57 -32.81
CA GLU A 407 -13.79 -15.57 -33.64
C GLU A 407 -14.95 -16.02 -32.74
N ASP A 408 -15.39 -15.18 -31.82
CA ASP A 408 -16.74 -15.26 -31.31
C ASP A 408 -17.37 -13.87 -31.42
N GLU A 409 -18.47 -13.81 -32.16
CA GLU A 409 -19.37 -12.67 -32.30
C GLU A 409 -18.92 -11.44 -33.12
N GLY A 410 -18.03 -11.61 -34.10
CA GLY A 410 -17.98 -10.68 -35.25
C GLY A 410 -17.51 -9.24 -34.97
N ARG A 411 -16.84 -8.97 -33.85
CA ARG A 411 -16.22 -7.66 -33.59
C ARG A 411 -14.83 -7.56 -34.21
N ARG A 412 -14.71 -6.80 -35.30
CA ARG A 412 -13.44 -6.26 -35.78
C ARG A 412 -12.98 -5.14 -34.83
N LEU A 413 -11.91 -5.34 -34.07
CA LEU A 413 -11.06 -4.22 -33.65
C LEU A 413 -10.05 -4.01 -34.78
N ALA A 414 -10.42 -3.10 -35.68
CA ALA A 414 -9.56 -2.61 -36.74
C ALA A 414 -9.13 -1.19 -36.37
N ASP A 415 -8.42 -1.03 -35.27
CA ASP A 415 -7.74 0.24 -35.01
C ASP A 415 -6.27 0.13 -35.43
N PRO A 416 -5.74 1.08 -36.21
CA PRO A 416 -4.30 1.18 -36.42
C PRO A 416 -3.61 1.30 -35.06
N VAL A 417 -2.51 0.56 -34.86
CA VAL A 417 -1.65 0.79 -33.69
C VAL A 417 -1.11 2.22 -33.82
N LEU A 418 -1.66 3.13 -33.03
CA LEU A 418 -1.21 4.51 -32.97
C LEU A 418 0.00 4.56 -32.04
N ILE A 419 1.16 4.86 -32.60
CA ILE A 419 2.37 5.18 -31.86
C ILE A 419 2.61 6.67 -32.02
N GLU A 420 2.87 7.37 -30.92
CA GLU A 420 3.23 8.78 -30.92
C GLU A 420 4.51 8.98 -30.12
N ALA A 421 5.34 9.92 -30.57
CA ALA A 421 6.60 10.27 -29.94
C ALA A 421 6.66 11.76 -29.61
N SER A 422 7.38 12.09 -28.55
CA SER A 422 7.57 13.47 -28.10
C SER A 422 8.95 13.66 -27.46
N ALA A 423 9.52 14.85 -27.60
CA ALA A 423 10.74 15.24 -26.87
C ALA A 423 10.43 15.76 -25.45
N ASP A 424 9.26 16.37 -25.27
CA ASP A 424 8.90 17.24 -24.14
C ASP A 424 7.58 16.84 -23.44
N GLY A 425 6.87 15.85 -23.98
CA GLY A 425 5.57 15.39 -23.51
C GLY A 425 4.40 16.33 -23.89
N LEU A 426 4.68 17.39 -24.64
CA LEU A 426 3.70 18.40 -25.08
C LEU A 426 3.39 18.22 -26.56
N SER A 427 4.44 18.17 -27.38
CA SER A 427 4.32 18.08 -28.83
C SER A 427 4.45 16.63 -29.27
N TRP A 428 3.35 16.07 -29.75
CA TRP A 428 3.26 14.66 -30.15
C TRP A 428 3.31 14.53 -31.67
N VAL A 429 4.19 13.65 -32.14
CA VAL A 429 4.35 13.33 -33.56
C VAL A 429 3.93 11.88 -33.79
N PRO A 430 2.97 11.60 -34.69
CA PRO A 430 2.57 10.23 -34.99
C PRO A 430 3.69 9.47 -35.71
N CYS A 431 3.92 8.24 -35.31
CA CYS A 431 4.82 7.29 -35.97
C CYS A 431 4.01 6.39 -36.91
N HIS A 432 4.47 6.26 -38.16
CA HIS A 432 3.82 5.39 -39.14
C HIS A 432 4.22 3.94 -38.88
N ALA A 433 3.35 3.19 -38.19
CA ALA A 433 3.60 1.79 -37.85
C ALA A 433 2.94 0.80 -38.83
N VAL A 434 3.64 -0.29 -39.09
CA VAL A 434 3.20 -1.47 -39.84
C VAL A 434 3.04 -2.62 -38.84
N VAL A 435 1.90 -3.30 -38.91
CA VAL A 435 1.58 -4.46 -38.07
C VAL A 435 1.78 -5.74 -38.87
N PHE A 436 2.69 -6.59 -38.41
CA PHE A 436 2.97 -7.90 -38.98
C PHE A 436 2.20 -8.98 -38.21
N ARG A 437 1.63 -9.92 -38.96
CA ARG A 437 0.85 -11.02 -38.41
C ARG A 437 1.43 -12.35 -38.83
N GLU A 438 1.55 -13.26 -37.88
CA GLU A 438 1.94 -14.64 -38.13
C GLU A 438 0.68 -15.53 -38.15
N ARG A 439 0.64 -16.47 -39.10
CA ARG A 439 -0.50 -17.39 -39.26
C ARG A 439 -0.26 -18.66 -38.45
N GLN A 440 -1.18 -18.99 -37.56
CA GLN A 440 -1.22 -20.27 -36.84
C GLN A 440 -2.43 -21.09 -37.31
N GLY A 441 -2.19 -22.02 -38.24
CA GLY A 441 -3.24 -22.89 -38.78
C GLY A 441 -4.19 -22.18 -39.76
N PHE A 442 -5.37 -22.77 -39.99
CA PHE A 442 -6.27 -22.31 -41.05
C PHE A 442 -7.05 -21.03 -40.71
N HIS A 443 -7.38 -20.81 -39.42
CA HIS A 443 -8.32 -19.78 -38.97
C HIS A 443 -7.75 -18.75 -37.98
N ARG A 444 -6.46 -18.83 -37.61
CA ARG A 444 -5.87 -17.90 -36.62
C ARG A 444 -4.64 -17.19 -37.18
N SER A 445 -4.56 -15.89 -36.93
CA SER A 445 -3.37 -15.08 -37.16
C SER A 445 -3.20 -14.17 -35.97
N PHE A 446 -2.02 -14.14 -35.36
CA PHE A 446 -1.71 -13.26 -34.23
C PHE A 446 -0.74 -12.18 -34.67
N THR A 447 -0.83 -10.99 -34.06
CA THR A 447 0.19 -9.96 -34.25
C THR A 447 1.50 -10.46 -33.66
N SER A 448 2.57 -10.45 -34.43
CA SER A 448 3.90 -10.91 -33.98
C SER A 448 4.90 -9.76 -33.84
N LEU A 449 4.77 -8.74 -34.69
CA LEU A 449 5.67 -7.59 -34.73
C LEU A 449 4.91 -6.32 -35.11
N ILE A 450 5.25 -5.21 -34.47
CA ILE A 450 4.85 -3.86 -34.87
C ILE A 450 6.14 -3.08 -35.14
N ALA A 451 6.31 -2.53 -36.34
CA ALA A 451 7.49 -1.74 -36.68
C ALA A 451 7.07 -0.39 -37.22
N GLY A 452 7.69 0.69 -36.77
CA GLY A 452 7.37 2.03 -37.22
C GLY A 452 8.60 2.92 -37.37
N ASP A 453 8.51 3.84 -38.32
CA ASP A 453 9.53 4.86 -38.55
C ASP A 453 9.09 6.19 -37.91
N PHE A 454 9.98 6.78 -37.11
CA PHE A 454 9.73 8.12 -36.57
C PHE A 454 9.89 9.17 -37.68
N PRO A 455 8.93 10.12 -37.86
CA PRO A 455 8.99 11.06 -38.97
C PRO A 455 10.13 12.09 -38.86
N ALA A 456 10.76 12.36 -40.02
CA ALA A 456 11.73 13.40 -40.36
C ALA A 456 13.00 13.55 -39.49
N LEU A 457 14.15 13.64 -40.18
CA LEU A 457 15.49 13.86 -39.61
C LEU A 457 15.51 15.04 -38.60
N GLY A 458 15.99 14.78 -37.38
CA GLY A 458 16.37 15.81 -36.39
C GLY A 458 15.39 16.03 -35.23
N ALA A 459 14.21 15.42 -35.24
CA ALA A 459 13.30 15.47 -34.09
C ALA A 459 13.81 14.56 -32.96
N LYS A 460 14.02 15.13 -31.78
CA LYS A 460 14.40 14.35 -30.58
C LYS A 460 13.18 13.60 -30.04
N VAL A 461 13.40 12.38 -29.56
CA VAL A 461 12.38 11.53 -28.95
C VAL A 461 12.84 11.17 -27.54
N ARG A 462 12.00 11.44 -26.55
CA ARG A 462 12.17 10.99 -25.15
C ARG A 462 10.98 10.15 -24.69
N TYR A 463 9.78 10.57 -25.04
CA TYR A 463 8.54 9.92 -24.63
C TYR A 463 7.92 9.22 -25.83
N VAL A 464 7.56 7.95 -25.66
CA VAL A 464 6.80 7.18 -26.65
C VAL A 464 5.52 6.71 -25.98
N ARG A 465 4.37 6.94 -26.61
CA ARG A 465 3.11 6.34 -26.19
C ARG A 465 2.48 5.54 -27.31
N MET A 466 1.81 4.46 -26.95
CA MET A 466 1.19 3.56 -27.91
C MET A 466 -0.19 3.08 -27.43
N HIS A 467 -1.14 3.13 -28.36
CA HIS A 467 -2.50 2.63 -28.17
C HIS A 467 -2.53 1.15 -28.58
N VAL A 468 -2.22 0.27 -27.62
CA VAL A 468 -2.25 -1.18 -27.80
C VAL A 468 -2.87 -1.79 -26.54
N SER A 469 -3.74 -2.78 -26.69
CA SER A 469 -4.47 -3.39 -25.58
C SER A 469 -4.43 -4.91 -25.65
N GLY A 470 -4.30 -5.58 -24.50
CA GLY A 470 -4.42 -7.03 -24.41
C GLY A 470 -3.24 -7.80 -25.02
N VAL A 471 -2.09 -7.15 -25.14
CA VAL A 471 -0.86 -7.74 -25.68
C VAL A 471 0.16 -8.02 -24.57
N LEU A 472 1.02 -9.03 -24.82
CA LEU A 472 2.26 -9.23 -24.09
C LEU A 472 3.43 -8.82 -24.99
N VAL A 473 4.18 -7.81 -24.58
CA VAL A 473 5.37 -7.32 -25.26
C VAL A 473 6.58 -8.08 -24.76
N GLN A 474 7.26 -8.77 -25.68
CA GLN A 474 8.50 -9.49 -25.39
C GLN A 474 9.72 -8.58 -25.53
N ASN A 475 9.75 -7.71 -26.54
CA ASN A 475 10.89 -6.82 -26.74
C ASN A 475 10.47 -5.54 -27.47
N ILE A 476 11.03 -4.42 -27.06
CA ILE A 476 10.95 -3.11 -27.67
C ILE A 476 12.37 -2.70 -28.01
N SER A 477 12.61 -2.42 -29.29
CA SER A 477 13.86 -1.90 -29.79
C SER A 477 13.62 -0.52 -30.38
N ILE A 478 14.45 0.44 -29.99
CA ILE A 478 14.46 1.77 -30.60
C ILE A 478 15.85 1.99 -31.16
N LYS A 479 15.92 2.38 -32.42
CA LYS A 479 17.18 2.72 -33.08
C LYS A 479 17.45 4.21 -32.91
N GLU A 480 18.64 4.55 -32.43
CA GLU A 480 19.17 5.90 -32.34
C GLU A 480 20.17 6.13 -33.49
N ARG A 481 20.16 7.31 -34.11
CA ARG A 481 21.18 7.70 -35.09
C ARG A 481 22.43 8.21 -34.37
N LYS A 482 23.53 7.45 -34.42
CA LYS A 482 24.87 7.91 -34.01
C LYS A 482 25.80 7.92 -35.20
N ASN A 483 26.42 9.07 -35.47
CA ASN A 483 27.32 9.26 -36.62
C ASN A 483 26.70 8.84 -37.97
N GLY A 484 25.39 9.09 -38.15
CA GLY A 484 24.65 8.74 -39.36
C GLY A 484 24.29 7.26 -39.51
N GLN A 485 24.61 6.41 -38.53
CA GLN A 485 24.26 4.99 -38.51
C GLN A 485 23.19 4.71 -37.44
N PRO A 486 22.20 3.85 -37.72
CA PRO A 486 21.27 3.38 -36.71
C PRO A 486 21.99 2.41 -35.77
N VAL A 487 21.98 2.71 -34.47
CA VAL A 487 22.46 1.85 -33.39
C VAL A 487 21.33 1.62 -32.39
N GLU A 488 21.42 0.58 -31.57
CA GLU A 488 20.46 0.40 -30.49
C GLU A 488 20.54 1.56 -29.50
N ALA A 489 19.41 2.13 -29.12
CA ALA A 489 19.34 3.14 -28.07
C ALA A 489 19.75 2.53 -26.72
N ASP A 490 20.38 3.34 -25.86
CA ASP A 490 20.66 2.92 -24.48
C ASP A 490 19.33 2.79 -23.72
N ARG A 491 19.15 1.63 -23.08
CA ARG A 491 17.94 1.24 -22.34
C ARG A 491 18.09 1.41 -20.82
N SER A 492 19.27 1.83 -20.34
CA SER A 492 19.62 1.86 -18.91
C SER A 492 18.72 2.77 -18.06
N GLN A 493 18.13 3.80 -18.67
CA GLN A 493 17.25 4.78 -18.02
C GLN A 493 15.77 4.60 -18.39
N TRP A 494 15.42 3.56 -19.15
CA TRP A 494 14.05 3.40 -19.64
C TRP A 494 13.06 3.10 -18.51
N ARG A 495 11.86 3.65 -18.62
CA ARG A 495 10.73 3.41 -17.71
C ARG A 495 9.48 3.15 -18.52
N GLY A 496 8.61 2.27 -18.00
CA GLY A 496 7.38 1.89 -18.67
C GLY A 496 6.15 1.96 -17.75
N ASN A 497 5.01 2.31 -18.34
CA ASN A 497 3.70 2.27 -17.70
C ASN A 497 2.60 1.90 -18.71
N ASN A 498 1.71 0.98 -18.37
CA ASN A 498 0.61 0.51 -19.22
C ASN A 498 -0.76 0.49 -18.52
N LEU A 499 -0.88 1.03 -17.30
CA LEU A 499 -2.11 0.96 -16.50
C LEU A 499 -2.95 2.25 -16.51
N LEU A 500 -2.43 3.32 -17.11
CA LEU A 500 -3.03 4.66 -17.03
C LEU A 500 -3.78 5.04 -18.31
N THR A 501 -4.90 5.74 -18.15
CA THR A 501 -5.84 6.11 -19.22
C THR A 501 -5.26 7.16 -20.19
N ALA A 502 -5.78 7.15 -21.42
CA ALA A 502 -5.60 8.19 -22.43
C ALA A 502 -6.35 9.50 -22.14
N ARG A 503 -7.23 9.53 -21.14
CA ARG A 503 -8.06 10.69 -20.84
C ARG A 503 -7.20 11.91 -20.52
N LYS A 504 -7.64 13.05 -21.05
CA LYS A 504 -7.13 14.37 -20.68
C LYS A 504 -7.69 14.78 -19.32
N PRO A 505 -6.93 15.57 -18.54
CA PRO A 505 -7.48 16.16 -17.32
C PRO A 505 -8.65 17.09 -17.66
N VAL A 506 -9.63 17.14 -16.77
CA VAL A 506 -10.81 18.01 -16.89
C VAL A 506 -10.70 19.27 -16.03
N GLN A 507 -9.82 19.26 -15.02
CA GLN A 507 -9.60 20.40 -14.13
C GLN A 507 -8.20 20.33 -13.50
N LEU A 508 -7.59 21.49 -13.27
CA LEU A 508 -6.34 21.64 -12.52
C LEU A 508 -6.62 22.26 -11.14
N TYR A 509 -5.93 21.76 -10.12
CA TYR A 509 -5.91 22.32 -8.78
C TYR A 509 -4.48 22.63 -8.37
N ALA A 510 -4.23 23.79 -7.78
CA ALA A 510 -2.89 24.18 -7.35
C ALA A 510 -2.89 24.88 -5.99
N ASN A 511 -1.74 24.84 -5.32
CA ASN A 511 -1.48 25.61 -4.12
C ASN A 511 0.01 25.92 -3.98
N SER A 512 0.35 27.15 -3.61
CA SER A 512 1.73 27.58 -3.36
C SER A 512 1.96 27.82 -1.87
N PHE A 513 3.10 27.38 -1.35
CA PHE A 513 3.43 27.47 0.07
C PHE A 513 4.95 27.48 0.27
N THR A 514 5.39 27.81 1.49
CA THR A 514 6.78 27.66 1.90
C THR A 514 6.93 26.39 2.74
N ILE A 515 7.94 25.58 2.44
CA ILE A 515 8.27 24.41 3.25
C ILE A 515 9.05 24.90 4.47
N GLU A 516 8.34 25.29 5.53
CA GLU A 516 8.99 25.87 6.72
C GLU A 516 9.93 24.88 7.42
N GLN A 517 9.55 23.60 7.41
CA GLN A 517 10.28 22.52 8.08
C GLN A 517 10.29 21.26 7.21
N ALA A 518 11.44 20.60 7.17
CA ALA A 518 11.66 19.39 6.37
C ALA A 518 12.46 18.38 7.20
N TYR A 519 11.76 17.64 8.06
CA TYR A 519 12.38 16.58 8.85
C TYR A 519 12.35 15.25 8.11
N ASP A 520 13.37 14.43 8.33
CA ASP A 520 13.33 13.02 7.95
C ASP A 520 12.11 12.34 8.56
N GLY A 521 11.45 11.47 7.77
CA GLY A 521 10.16 10.87 8.13
C GLY A 521 8.94 11.78 7.92
N SER A 522 9.11 12.97 7.32
CA SER A 522 8.00 13.82 6.89
C SER A 522 7.55 13.51 5.47
N TYR A 523 6.25 13.65 5.23
CA TYR A 523 5.61 13.42 3.94
C TYR A 523 4.84 14.67 3.51
N LEU A 524 5.00 15.03 2.25
CA LEU A 524 4.09 15.91 1.55
C LEU A 524 2.97 15.06 0.97
N ALA A 525 1.71 15.45 1.23
CA ALA A 525 0.55 14.71 0.78
C ALA A 525 -0.52 15.61 0.17
N VAL A 526 -1.16 15.13 -0.89
CA VAL A 526 -2.37 15.70 -1.50
C VAL A 526 -3.52 14.74 -1.26
N VAL A 527 -4.52 15.20 -0.53
CA VAL A 527 -5.76 14.47 -0.30
C VAL A 527 -6.79 14.93 -1.33
N CYS A 528 -7.18 14.03 -2.21
CA CYS A 528 -8.26 14.23 -3.18
C CYS A 528 -9.50 13.48 -2.67
N ARG A 529 -10.56 14.19 -2.29
CA ARG A 529 -11.77 13.61 -1.70
C ARG A 529 -13.00 13.98 -2.51
N LEU A 530 -13.76 12.99 -2.96
CA LEU A 530 -15.07 13.16 -3.59
C LEU A 530 -16.14 13.60 -2.59
N PRO A 531 -17.25 14.18 -3.06
CA PRO A 531 -18.39 14.53 -2.22
C PRO A 531 -18.87 13.33 -1.38
N GLU A 532 -19.42 13.62 -0.21
CA GLU A 532 -19.96 12.60 0.68
C GLU A 532 -21.05 11.77 -0.03
N GLY A 533 -21.02 10.44 0.18
CA GLY A 533 -21.93 9.51 -0.48
C GLY A 533 -21.50 9.05 -1.88
N VAL A 534 -20.51 9.69 -2.51
CA VAL A 534 -19.94 9.23 -3.79
C VAL A 534 -18.87 8.19 -3.50
N LYS A 535 -19.10 6.94 -3.94
CA LYS A 535 -18.11 5.87 -3.88
C LYS A 535 -17.83 5.34 -5.28
N VAL A 536 -16.55 5.11 -5.55
CA VAL A 536 -16.08 4.60 -6.82
C VAL A 536 -14.90 3.64 -6.59
N PRO A 537 -14.55 2.78 -7.56
CA PRO A 537 -13.38 1.91 -7.43
C PRO A 537 -12.12 2.73 -7.13
N LEU A 538 -11.44 2.43 -6.01
CA LEU A 538 -10.25 3.18 -5.57
C LEU A 538 -9.03 2.94 -6.48
N MET A 539 -9.11 1.93 -7.32
CA MET A 539 -8.05 1.48 -8.22
C MET A 539 -7.99 2.24 -9.55
N GLN A 540 -9.02 3.00 -9.88
CA GLN A 540 -9.07 3.72 -11.16
C GLN A 540 -8.17 4.96 -11.12
N GLU A 541 -7.67 5.36 -12.29
CA GLU A 541 -7.05 6.67 -12.41
C GLU A 541 -8.09 7.78 -12.25
N VAL A 542 -7.94 8.58 -11.21
CA VAL A 542 -8.76 9.77 -10.97
C VAL A 542 -7.97 11.06 -11.01
N ALA A 543 -6.68 11.01 -10.67
CA ALA A 543 -5.81 12.17 -10.57
C ALA A 543 -4.33 11.79 -10.71
N VAL A 544 -3.52 12.78 -11.05
CA VAL A 544 -2.05 12.76 -10.84
C VAL A 544 -1.63 14.06 -10.20
N ALA A 545 -0.54 14.06 -9.43
CA ALA A 545 -0.02 15.25 -8.77
C ALA A 545 1.49 15.36 -8.91
N TRP A 546 1.99 16.60 -8.90
CA TRP A 546 3.42 16.90 -8.96
C TRP A 546 3.75 18.17 -8.16
N LEU A 547 4.98 18.24 -7.67
CA LEU A 547 5.54 19.32 -6.89
C LEU A 547 6.57 20.08 -7.72
N SER A 548 6.48 21.40 -7.77
CA SER A 548 7.53 22.28 -8.26
C SER A 548 8.17 22.98 -7.06
N VAL A 549 9.48 22.80 -6.86
CA VAL A 549 10.23 23.49 -5.79
C VAL A 549 11.12 24.55 -6.43
N GLU A 550 11.27 25.69 -5.76
CA GLU A 550 12.15 26.78 -6.19
C GLU A 550 13.56 26.28 -6.56
N GLY A 551 13.97 26.52 -7.82
CA GLY A 551 15.25 26.10 -8.37
C GLY A 551 15.39 24.60 -8.68
N GLY A 552 14.29 23.83 -8.60
CA GLY A 552 14.24 22.41 -8.92
C GLY A 552 13.34 22.08 -10.13
N GLU A 553 13.32 20.81 -10.51
CA GLU A 553 12.42 20.27 -11.53
C GLU A 553 11.03 19.91 -10.96
N GLU A 554 10.07 19.63 -11.84
CA GLU A 554 8.77 19.07 -11.45
C GLU A 554 8.93 17.62 -10.97
N LEU A 555 8.52 17.36 -9.72
CA LEU A 555 8.65 16.06 -9.08
C LEU A 555 7.28 15.38 -8.96
N PRO A 556 7.06 14.24 -9.63
CA PRO A 556 5.78 13.53 -9.57
C PRO A 556 5.57 12.89 -8.20
N LEU A 557 4.34 12.96 -7.68
CA LEU A 557 3.93 12.21 -6.49
C LEU A 557 3.57 10.80 -6.93
N ILE A 558 4.55 9.90 -6.82
CA ILE A 558 4.47 8.54 -7.34
C ILE A 558 3.85 7.52 -6.37
N ASP A 559 3.75 7.87 -5.08
CA ASP A 559 3.17 7.01 -4.06
C ASP A 559 1.73 7.46 -3.76
N ALA A 560 0.85 6.49 -3.49
CA ALA A 560 -0.55 6.77 -3.20
C ALA A 560 -1.10 5.90 -2.05
N SER A 561 -2.15 6.35 -1.37
CA SER A 561 -2.99 5.52 -0.51
C SER A 561 -4.47 5.66 -0.93
N PRO A 562 -5.12 4.57 -1.37
CA PRO A 562 -4.51 3.26 -1.63
C PRO A 562 -3.45 3.33 -2.74
N THR A 563 -2.58 2.32 -2.81
CA THR A 563 -1.52 2.23 -3.81
C THR A 563 -2.11 2.37 -5.21
N PHE A 564 -1.52 3.26 -6.01
CA PHE A 564 -2.02 3.60 -7.35
C PHE A 564 -0.87 3.95 -8.30
N PRO A 565 -0.82 3.35 -9.52
CA PRO A 565 -1.64 2.21 -9.94
C PRO A 565 -1.27 0.97 -9.11
N LEU A 566 -2.25 0.25 -8.56
CA LEU A 566 -1.98 -1.02 -7.89
C LEU A 566 -2.08 -2.16 -8.90
N HIS A 567 -0.95 -2.82 -9.05
CA HIS A 567 -0.81 -4.12 -9.64
C HIS A 567 -0.21 -5.01 -8.54
N GLY A 568 -1.04 -5.81 -7.88
CA GLY A 568 -0.56 -6.73 -6.85
C GLY A 568 0.05 -7.98 -7.48
N TRP A 569 1.10 -8.55 -6.88
CA TRP A 569 1.59 -9.87 -7.26
C TRP A 569 0.56 -10.98 -6.96
N GLU A 570 -0.11 -10.98 -5.81
CA GLU A 570 -0.99 -12.10 -5.43
C GLU A 570 -2.44 -11.96 -5.91
N TRP A 571 -3.00 -10.75 -5.82
CA TRP A 571 -4.43 -10.53 -6.03
C TRP A 571 -4.73 -9.09 -6.47
N ASN A 572 -5.87 -8.92 -7.13
CA ASN A 572 -6.40 -7.60 -7.51
C ASN A 572 -7.60 -7.25 -6.67
N THR A 573 -7.85 -5.95 -6.53
CA THR A 573 -8.84 -5.45 -5.58
C THR A 573 -9.91 -4.62 -6.25
N LEU A 574 -11.15 -4.80 -5.82
CA LEU A 574 -12.29 -4.00 -6.26
C LEU A 574 -12.97 -3.33 -5.06
N HIS A 575 -12.17 -2.69 -4.19
CA HIS A 575 -12.73 -1.87 -3.12
C HIS A 575 -13.16 -0.51 -3.65
N GLU A 576 -14.31 -0.06 -3.17
CA GLU A 576 -14.82 1.28 -3.43
C GLU A 576 -14.51 2.21 -2.27
N GLY A 577 -14.30 3.47 -2.58
CA GLY A 577 -14.09 4.53 -1.61
C GLY A 577 -14.27 5.89 -2.27
N ASN A 578 -13.92 6.95 -1.56
CA ASN A 578 -14.19 8.31 -2.00
C ASN A 578 -12.98 9.24 -1.90
N ALA A 579 -11.80 8.72 -1.57
CA ALA A 579 -10.62 9.53 -1.38
C ALA A 579 -9.33 8.81 -1.76
N TRP A 580 -8.37 9.60 -2.23
CA TRP A 580 -7.01 9.18 -2.55
C TRP A 580 -6.04 10.14 -1.90
N VAL A 581 -4.91 9.60 -1.48
CA VAL A 581 -3.80 10.37 -0.91
C VAL A 581 -2.59 10.15 -1.79
N LEU A 582 -2.22 11.13 -2.61
CA LEU A 582 -0.96 11.13 -3.34
C LEU A 582 0.12 11.69 -2.43
N ARG A 583 1.28 11.06 -2.31
CA ARG A 583 2.33 11.47 -1.35
C ARG A 583 3.75 11.34 -1.90
N MET A 584 4.68 12.01 -1.23
CA MET A 584 6.11 11.77 -1.35
C MET A 584 6.85 12.16 -0.06
N PRO A 585 8.00 11.55 0.25
CA PRO A 585 8.86 12.01 1.33
C PRO A 585 9.34 13.45 1.09
N VAL A 586 9.33 14.27 2.14
CA VAL A 586 9.93 15.61 2.14
C VAL A 586 11.45 15.45 2.26
N ARG A 587 12.20 16.25 1.51
CA ARG A 587 13.66 16.23 1.57
C ARG A 587 14.21 17.40 2.39
N PRO A 588 15.22 17.19 3.26
CA PRO A 588 15.78 18.26 4.09
C PRO A 588 16.21 19.51 3.30
N GLU A 589 16.72 19.35 2.08
CA GLU A 589 17.15 20.45 1.22
C GLU A 589 16.03 21.34 0.67
N TRP A 590 14.77 21.03 0.96
CA TRP A 590 13.61 21.85 0.61
C TRP A 590 13.23 22.84 1.69
N GLN A 591 13.81 22.74 2.88
CA GLN A 591 13.51 23.66 3.97
C GLN A 591 13.74 25.12 3.58
N GLY A 592 12.77 25.96 3.87
CA GLY A 592 12.76 27.39 3.58
C GLY A 592 12.46 27.75 2.12
N LYS A 593 12.31 26.77 1.22
CA LYS A 593 12.02 27.04 -0.20
C LYS A 593 10.53 27.23 -0.45
N THR A 594 10.22 28.05 -1.45
CA THR A 594 8.86 28.11 -2.00
C THR A 594 8.61 26.88 -2.86
N ALA A 595 7.41 26.33 -2.72
CA ALA A 595 6.97 25.19 -3.50
C ALA A 595 5.53 25.38 -3.97
N GLU A 596 5.19 24.70 -5.05
CA GLU A 596 3.88 24.72 -5.66
C GLU A 596 3.46 23.28 -5.96
N LEU A 597 2.32 22.89 -5.42
CA LEU A 597 1.79 21.54 -5.56
C LEU A 597 0.57 21.60 -6.47
N ARG A 598 0.61 20.81 -7.55
CA ARG A 598 -0.45 20.74 -8.55
C ARG A 598 -1.07 19.35 -8.58
N LEU A 599 -2.37 19.30 -8.86
CA LEU A 599 -3.12 18.08 -9.09
C LEU A 599 -3.97 18.24 -10.35
N ALA A 600 -3.74 17.37 -11.33
CA ALA A 600 -4.59 17.26 -12.51
C ALA A 600 -5.68 16.21 -12.25
N TRP A 601 -6.94 16.64 -12.34
CA TRP A 601 -8.12 15.82 -12.11
C TRP A 601 -8.66 15.27 -13.43
N TYR A 602 -8.85 13.96 -13.53
CA TYR A 602 -9.45 13.28 -14.69
C TYR A 602 -10.90 12.84 -14.43
N GLY A 603 -11.26 12.73 -13.15
CA GLY A 603 -12.55 12.18 -12.73
C GLY A 603 -12.62 10.65 -12.80
N PRO A 604 -13.65 10.06 -12.15
CA PRO A 604 -13.91 8.63 -12.26
C PRO A 604 -14.21 8.20 -13.71
N SER A 605 -13.87 6.96 -14.07
CA SER A 605 -14.08 6.38 -15.40
C SER A 605 -15.47 5.72 -15.55
N PHE A 606 -15.84 5.38 -16.79
CA PHE A 606 -17.15 4.82 -17.16
C PHE A 606 -17.42 3.47 -16.49
N GLY A 607 -18.61 3.34 -15.89
CA GLY A 607 -19.05 2.18 -15.10
C GLY A 607 -19.52 2.58 -13.69
N SER A 608 -19.02 3.72 -13.19
CA SER A 608 -19.64 4.44 -12.08
C SER A 608 -20.97 5.03 -12.54
N LYS A 609 -22.02 4.97 -11.71
CA LYS A 609 -23.36 5.55 -12.02
C LYS A 609 -23.36 7.09 -12.08
N MET A 610 -22.19 7.75 -12.17
CA MET A 610 -22.04 9.20 -12.15
C MET A 610 -21.05 9.69 -13.20
N PRO A 611 -21.39 10.70 -14.00
CA PRO A 611 -20.45 11.41 -14.85
C PRO A 611 -19.35 12.11 -14.02
N ALA A 612 -18.12 12.13 -14.54
CA ALA A 612 -16.97 12.81 -13.93
C ALA A 612 -17.17 14.30 -13.62
N GLN A 613 -18.09 14.96 -14.32
CA GLN A 613 -18.42 16.38 -14.16
C GLN A 613 -19.28 16.66 -12.92
N ASP A 614 -19.95 15.64 -12.38
CA ASP A 614 -20.84 15.75 -11.21
C ASP A 614 -20.15 15.35 -9.89
N ALA A 615 -18.85 15.01 -9.96
CA ALA A 615 -18.05 14.51 -8.84
C ALA A 615 -16.80 15.38 -8.61
N GLU A 616 -16.99 16.69 -8.48
CA GLU A 616 -15.89 17.62 -8.22
C GLU A 616 -15.22 17.32 -6.86
N PRO A 617 -13.90 17.08 -6.82
CA PRO A 617 -13.22 16.72 -5.58
C PRO A 617 -12.89 17.95 -4.73
N GLN A 618 -12.90 17.78 -3.41
CA GLN A 618 -12.16 18.64 -2.50
C GLN A 618 -10.70 18.19 -2.48
N VAL A 619 -9.79 19.10 -2.81
CA VAL A 619 -8.34 18.86 -2.79
C VAL A 619 -7.70 19.66 -1.66
N THR A 620 -6.92 18.99 -0.80
CA THR A 620 -6.25 19.61 0.37
C THR A 620 -4.83 19.08 0.51
N GLY A 621 -3.87 19.98 0.78
CA GLY A 621 -2.46 19.61 0.98
C GLY A 621 -2.07 19.52 2.44
N TYR A 622 -1.12 18.65 2.75
CA TYR A 622 -0.54 18.49 4.09
C TYR A 622 0.96 18.24 4.02
N ILE A 623 1.69 18.73 5.03
CA ILE A 623 3.00 18.19 5.42
C ILE A 623 2.79 17.50 6.78
N VAL A 624 3.12 16.21 6.88
CA VAL A 624 2.94 15.42 8.10
C VAL A 624 4.23 14.70 8.48
N THR A 625 4.58 14.70 9.76
CA THR A 625 5.78 14.02 10.29
C THR A 625 5.40 12.75 11.03
N THR A 626 6.07 11.65 10.70
CA THR A 626 5.89 10.33 11.34
C THR A 626 7.08 9.98 12.25
N ALA A 627 6.88 9.10 13.24
CA ALA A 627 7.95 8.69 14.15
C ALA A 627 9.09 7.87 13.49
N ASN A 628 8.85 7.33 12.29
CA ASN A 628 9.78 6.43 11.60
C ASN A 628 11.13 7.08 11.24
N GLY A 629 11.21 8.42 11.14
CA GLY A 629 12.45 9.12 10.76
C GLY A 629 13.46 9.38 11.90
N GLU A 630 13.12 9.09 13.16
CA GLU A 630 14.00 9.40 14.31
C GLU A 630 14.08 8.31 15.37
N TRP A 631 13.10 7.42 15.43
CA TRP A 631 12.95 6.46 16.52
C TRP A 631 13.29 5.02 16.05
N MET A 632 13.42 4.81 14.74
CA MET A 632 13.50 3.48 14.12
C MET A 632 14.80 3.17 13.37
N GLU A 633 15.68 4.14 13.11
CA GLU A 633 16.96 3.90 12.42
C GLU A 633 18.14 3.90 13.40
N GLY A 634 18.68 2.71 13.70
CA GLY A 634 19.90 2.50 14.45
C GLY A 634 20.79 1.47 13.79
#